data_AF-A0A3L6EZP8-F1
#
_entry.id   AF-A0A3L6EZP8-F1
#
_cell.length_a   1.000
_cell.length_b   1.000
_cell.length_c   1.000
_cell.angle_alpha   90.00
_cell.angle_beta   90.00
_cell.angle_gamma   90.00
#
_symmetry.space_group_name_H-M   'P 1'
#
loop_
_entity.id
_entity.type
_entity.pdbx_description
1 polymer ?
#
loop_
_entity_poly.entity_id
_entity_poly.type
_entity_poly.pdbx_seq_one_letter_code
_entity_poly.pdbx_strand_id
1 'polypeptide(L)'
;MAPTKNDTGMVVAVKKLNSESMHGFEEWQALCRGYPTKFASYFHYCRSQRFEDAPDYQYLKNLFRDLFIREGFQFDYVFDWTILKYQQA
;
A
#
# COMPACT_ATOMS: atom_id res chain seq x y z
N MET A 1 39.52 -25.91 -23.11
CA MET A 1 39.66 -26.10 -21.65
C MET A 1 40.39 -24.89 -21.09
N ALA A 2 39.96 -24.42 -19.91
CA ALA A 2 40.31 -23.19 -19.18
C ALA A 2 39.44 -21.93 -19.53
N PRO A 3 39.19 -21.02 -18.58
CA PRO A 3 38.04 -21.09 -17.64
C PRO A 3 37.34 -19.71 -17.40
N THR A 4 36.41 -19.68 -16.43
CA THR A 4 35.94 -18.51 -15.63
C THR A 4 34.78 -17.67 -16.22
N LYS A 5 33.78 -17.20 -15.48
CA LYS A 5 33.33 -17.31 -14.07
C LYS A 5 31.85 -16.87 -14.07
N ASN A 6 31.04 -17.45 -13.17
CA ASN A 6 29.64 -17.07 -12.95
C ASN A 6 29.52 -15.61 -12.48
N ASP A 7 28.72 -14.79 -13.17
CA ASP A 7 28.18 -13.54 -12.62
C ASP A 7 26.66 -13.63 -12.51
N THR A 8 26.21 -14.62 -11.75
CA THR A 8 24.90 -14.58 -11.08
C THR A 8 25.10 -13.84 -9.76
N GLY A 9 25.08 -12.52 -9.78
CA GLY A 9 25.24 -11.73 -8.55
C GLY A 9 25.12 -10.25 -8.81
N MET A 10 24.08 -9.64 -8.25
CA MET A 10 23.76 -8.20 -8.26
C MET A 10 23.03 -7.64 -9.48
N VAL A 11 21.72 -7.94 -9.59
CA VAL A 11 20.76 -7.00 -10.22
C VAL A 11 19.70 -6.48 -9.25
N VAL A 12 19.81 -6.77 -7.94
CA VAL A 12 18.85 -6.32 -6.92
C VAL A 12 19.58 -5.69 -5.73
N ALA A 13 20.32 -4.60 -5.98
CA ALA A 13 20.83 -3.75 -4.89
C ALA A 13 20.93 -2.26 -5.25
N VAL A 14 20.80 -1.88 -6.54
CA VAL A 14 21.00 -0.48 -6.95
C VAL A 14 19.78 0.40 -6.65
N LYS A 15 18.57 -0.16 -6.54
CA LYS A 15 17.34 0.63 -6.34
C LYS A 15 17.04 1.01 -4.88
N LYS A 16 17.77 0.45 -3.90
CA LYS A 16 17.48 0.64 -2.46
C LYS A 16 18.26 1.79 -1.81
N LEU A 17 19.23 2.38 -2.51
CA LEU A 17 20.13 3.43 -1.99
C LEU A 17 20.06 4.73 -2.80
N ASN A 18 18.99 4.97 -3.57
CA ASN A 18 18.82 6.25 -4.27
C ASN A 18 17.95 7.19 -3.43
N SER A 19 18.40 8.42 -3.18
CA SER A 19 17.67 9.44 -2.42
C SER A 19 16.26 9.73 -2.97
N GLU A 20 16.09 9.59 -4.29
CA GLU A 20 14.79 9.68 -4.98
C GLU A 20 13.78 8.61 -4.53
N SER A 21 14.26 7.46 -4.03
CA SER A 21 13.42 6.39 -3.50
C SER A 21 12.93 6.69 -2.07
N MET A 22 13.68 7.47 -1.30
CA MET A 22 13.25 7.97 0.01
C MET A 22 12.25 9.12 -0.10
N HIS A 23 12.30 9.89 -1.18
CA HIS A 23 11.36 11.01 -1.43
C HIS A 23 9.90 10.53 -1.51
N GLY A 24 9.66 9.38 -2.13
CA GLY A 24 8.32 8.78 -2.19
C GLY A 24 7.76 8.34 -0.84
N PHE A 25 8.58 8.22 0.20
CA PHE A 25 8.09 7.90 1.54
C PHE A 25 7.43 9.11 2.21
N GLU A 26 8.07 10.27 2.14
CA GLU A 26 7.59 11.52 2.71
C GLU A 26 6.40 12.09 1.94
N GLU A 27 6.35 11.90 0.61
CA GLU A 27 5.24 12.32 -0.25
C GLU A 27 3.90 11.72 0.19
N TRP A 28 3.83 10.40 0.40
CA TRP A 28 2.57 9.76 0.82
C TRP A 28 2.19 10.10 2.25
N GLN A 29 3.16 10.33 3.14
CA GLN A 29 2.86 10.82 4.48
C GLN A 29 2.28 12.23 4.45
N ALA A 30 2.80 13.11 3.58
CA ALA A 30 2.27 14.45 3.41
C ALA A 30 0.84 14.42 2.84
N LEU A 31 0.59 13.61 1.80
CA LEU A 31 -0.73 13.45 1.20
C LEU A 31 -1.77 12.90 2.20
N CYS A 32 -1.37 11.92 3.00
CA CYS A 32 -2.24 11.26 3.98
C CYS A 32 -2.23 11.94 5.35
N ARG A 33 -1.67 13.15 5.48
CA ARG A 33 -1.64 13.88 6.75
C ARG A 33 -3.06 14.08 7.28
N GLY A 34 -3.28 13.69 8.53
CA GLY A 34 -4.59 13.76 9.20
C GLY A 34 -5.50 12.54 8.98
N TYR A 35 -5.06 11.57 8.16
CA TYR A 35 -5.76 10.31 7.94
C TYR A 35 -5.02 9.11 8.55
N PRO A 36 -5.68 7.96 8.76
CA PRO A 36 -5.03 6.75 9.26
C PRO A 36 -3.82 6.32 8.42
N THR A 37 -2.74 5.89 9.07
CA THR A 37 -1.46 5.52 8.43
C THR A 37 -1.56 4.36 7.44
N LYS A 38 -2.65 3.57 7.51
CA LYS A 38 -2.97 2.50 6.56
C LYS A 38 -3.12 3.04 5.12
N PHE A 39 -3.59 4.28 4.93
CA PHE A 39 -3.69 4.92 3.62
C PHE A 39 -2.30 5.18 3.00
N ALA A 40 -1.36 5.76 3.75
CA ALA A 40 0.02 5.93 3.28
C ALA A 40 0.67 4.57 2.97
N SER A 41 0.45 3.57 3.84
CA SER A 41 0.96 2.20 3.65
C SER A 41 0.46 1.57 2.35
N TYR A 42 -0.81 1.81 1.98
CA TYR A 42 -1.38 1.39 0.70
C TYR A 42 -0.63 2.03 -0.49
N PHE A 43 -0.43 3.35 -0.47
CA PHE A 43 0.27 4.04 -1.56
C PHE A 43 1.75 3.63 -1.66
N HIS A 44 2.44 3.42 -0.53
CA HIS A 44 3.80 2.86 -0.54
C HIS A 44 3.81 1.48 -1.19
N TYR A 45 2.86 0.62 -0.84
CA TYR A 45 2.75 -0.71 -1.43
C TYR A 45 2.59 -0.61 -2.95
N CYS A 46 1.59 0.14 -3.43
CA CYS A 46 1.35 0.29 -4.87
C CYS A 46 2.56 0.82 -5.63
N ARG A 47 3.27 1.82 -5.09
CA ARG A 47 4.47 2.39 -5.73
C ARG A 47 5.68 1.45 -5.71
N SER A 48 5.73 0.53 -4.75
CA SER A 48 6.81 -0.45 -4.63
C SER A 48 6.69 -1.67 -5.56
N GLN A 49 5.51 -1.88 -6.17
CA GLN A 49 5.28 -2.99 -7.10
C GLN A 49 6.09 -2.81 -8.38
N ARG A 50 6.74 -3.89 -8.83
CA ARG A 50 7.38 -3.98 -10.15
C ARG A 50 6.31 -4.25 -11.20
N PHE A 51 6.66 -4.04 -12.47
CA PHE A 51 5.73 -4.21 -13.59
C PHE A 51 5.13 -5.63 -13.69
N GLU A 52 5.92 -6.64 -13.34
CA GLU A 52 5.56 -8.06 -13.43
C GLU A 52 4.96 -8.61 -12.13
N ASP A 53 4.96 -7.81 -11.05
CA ASP A 53 4.49 -8.27 -9.75
C ASP A 53 2.97 -8.39 -9.75
N ALA A 54 2.45 -9.49 -9.20
CA ALA A 54 1.04 -9.64 -8.90
C ALA A 54 0.75 -9.01 -7.52
N PRO A 55 -0.20 -8.05 -7.41
CA PRO A 55 -0.53 -7.44 -6.14
C PRO A 55 -1.09 -8.47 -5.13
N ASP A 56 -0.62 -8.38 -3.89
CA ASP A 56 -1.19 -9.06 -2.74
C ASP A 56 -2.46 -8.33 -2.29
N TYR A 57 -3.56 -8.65 -2.98
CA TYR A 57 -4.87 -8.12 -2.65
C TYR A 57 -5.33 -8.49 -1.24
N GLN A 58 -4.84 -9.58 -0.67
CA GLN A 58 -5.24 -10.00 0.67
C GLN A 58 -4.63 -9.05 1.71
N TYR A 59 -3.34 -8.73 1.58
CA TYR A 59 -2.68 -7.71 2.39
C TYR A 59 -3.39 -6.36 2.28
N LEU A 60 -3.69 -5.90 1.06
CA LEU A 60 -4.35 -4.61 0.83
C LEU A 60 -5.74 -4.54 1.47
N LYS A 61 -6.56 -5.60 1.35
CA LYS A 61 -7.86 -5.68 2.02
C LYS A 61 -7.70 -5.69 3.55
N ASN A 62 -6.71 -6.41 4.07
CA ASN A 62 -6.47 -6.50 5.51
C ASN A 62 -6.06 -5.14 6.11
N LEU A 63 -5.30 -4.30 5.40
CA LEU A 63 -4.95 -2.95 5.88
C LEU A 63 -6.19 -2.15 6.31
N PHE A 64 -7.22 -2.14 5.46
CA PHE A 64 -8.45 -1.39 5.72
C PHE A 64 -9.43 -2.15 6.61
N ARG A 65 -9.50 -3.48 6.51
CA ARG A 65 -10.32 -4.30 7.40
C ARG A 65 -9.89 -4.15 8.87
N ASP A 66 -8.59 -4.19 9.14
CA ASP A 66 -8.06 -4.04 10.50
C ASP A 66 -8.35 -2.63 11.04
N LEU A 67 -8.23 -1.61 10.19
CA LEU A 67 -8.61 -0.23 10.54
C LEU A 67 -10.10 -0.13 10.86
N PHE A 68 -10.95 -0.70 10.01
CA PHE A 68 -12.39 -0.69 10.16
C PHE A 68 -12.84 -1.35 11.48
N ILE A 69 -12.26 -2.50 11.82
CA ILE A 69 -12.50 -3.20 13.09
C ILE A 69 -12.01 -2.37 14.28
N ARG A 70 -10.82 -1.76 14.17
CA ARG A 70 -10.23 -0.93 15.24
C ARG A 70 -11.08 0.31 15.55
N GLU A 71 -11.67 0.93 14.54
CA GLU A 71 -12.59 2.07 14.72
C GLU A 71 -13.98 1.64 15.24
N GLY A 72 -14.23 0.33 15.39
CA GLY A 72 -15.46 -0.20 15.97
C GLY A 72 -16.64 -0.27 14.99
N PHE A 73 -16.39 -0.15 13.69
CA PHE A 73 -17.45 -0.24 12.68
C PHE A 73 -17.93 -1.68 12.48
N GLN A 74 -19.19 -1.82 12.07
CA GLN A 74 -19.80 -3.11 11.74
C GLN A 74 -19.97 -3.26 10.23
N PHE A 75 -19.79 -4.47 9.73
CA PHE A 75 -20.05 -4.80 8.32
C PHE A 75 -21.56 -5.01 8.10
N ASP A 76 -22.36 -3.97 8.29
CA ASP A 76 -23.82 -3.96 8.17
C ASP A 76 -24.34 -3.46 6.81
N TYR A 77 -23.42 -3.05 5.91
CA TYR A 77 -23.72 -2.46 4.61
C TYR A 77 -24.52 -1.14 4.68
N VAL A 78 -24.46 -0.45 5.83
CA VAL A 78 -25.02 0.89 6.00
C VAL A 78 -23.96 1.92 5.60
N PHE A 79 -24.19 2.57 4.46
CA PHE A 79 -23.34 3.64 3.94
C PHE A 79 -24.01 5.00 4.15
N ASP A 80 -23.27 6.09 3.97
CA ASP A 80 -23.78 7.46 4.10
C ASP A 80 -25.05 7.67 3.25
N TRP A 81 -25.05 7.20 2.00
CA TRP A 81 -26.22 7.30 1.11
C TRP A 81 -27.39 6.39 1.52
N THR A 82 -27.15 5.33 2.30
CA THR A 82 -28.21 4.48 2.85
C THR A 82 -28.96 5.24 3.94
N ILE A 83 -28.23 5.91 4.85
CA ILE A 83 -28.81 6.70 5.95
C ILE A 83 -29.62 7.88 5.40
N LEU A 84 -29.06 8.61 4.43
CA LEU A 84 -29.74 9.75 3.81
C LEU A 84 -31.10 9.38 3.20
N LYS A 85 -31.22 8.17 2.63
CA LYS A 85 -32.49 7.67 2.09
C LYS A 85 -33.51 7.36 3.18
N TYR A 86 -33.08 6.77 4.29
CA TYR A 86 -33.97 6.47 5.42
C TYR A 86 -34.46 7.73 6.13
N GLN A 87 -33.66 8.80 6.20
CA GLN A 87 -34.05 10.07 6.82
C GLN A 87 -35.04 10.89 5.98
N GLN A 88 -35.13 10.61 4.68
CA GLN A 88 -36.04 11.29 3.74
C GLN A 88 -37.39 10.57 3.56
N ALA A 89 -37.53 9.37 4.14
CA ALA A 89 -38.75 8.56 4.13
C ALA A 89 -39.57 8.80 5.40
#